data_AF-A0A929FDD6-F1
#
_entry.id   AF-A0A929FDD6-F1
#
_cell.length_a   1.000
_cell.length_b   1.000
_cell.length_c   1.000
_cell.angle_alpha   90.00
_cell.angle_beta   90.00
_cell.angle_gamma   90.00
#
_symmetry.space_group_name_H-M   'P 1'
#
loop_
_entity.id
_entity.type
_entity.pdbx_description
1 polymer ?
#
loop_
_entity_poly.entity_id
_entity_poly.type
_entity_poly.pdbx_seq_one_letter_code
_entity_poly.pdbx_strand_id
1 'polypeptide(L)'
;MAKRKRRGVAGDKTICLPIAEGIDYEQLVEDREAYREYLDSQIAAHPELFPEGIEQGYRFHGWVTSARQHVKTRRIYLPGLKTAYQLRPDFVTPYMSETAEVAGKALYLRKHGISYDGIAYVLGRSEMHWYRLCQSLGRASIVGSTLKTEAALPPI
;
A
#
# COMPACT_ATOMS: atom_id res chain seq x y z
N MET A 1 -30.02 -16.52 -13.65
CA MET A 1 -29.20 -16.39 -12.43
C MET A 1 -28.00 -15.49 -12.73
N ALA A 2 -27.84 -14.37 -12.01
CA ALA A 2 -26.74 -13.43 -12.26
C ALA A 2 -25.39 -14.11 -11.98
N LYS A 3 -24.47 -14.05 -12.95
CA LYS A 3 -23.12 -14.65 -12.86
C LYS A 3 -22.39 -14.01 -11.67
N ARG A 4 -22.10 -14.79 -10.61
CA ARG A 4 -21.39 -14.31 -9.43
C ARG A 4 -20.02 -13.78 -9.86
N LYS A 5 -19.80 -12.47 -9.72
CA LYS A 5 -18.53 -11.81 -10.07
C LYS A 5 -17.41 -12.50 -9.27
N ARG A 6 -16.34 -12.95 -9.95
CA ARG A 6 -15.14 -13.48 -9.28
C ARG A 6 -14.69 -12.42 -8.25
N ARG A 7 -14.50 -12.83 -7.00
CA ARG A 7 -13.87 -11.97 -5.99
C ARG A 7 -12.47 -11.66 -6.48
N GLY A 8 -12.10 -10.38 -6.47
CA GLY A 8 -10.72 -9.95 -6.74
C GLY A 8 -9.75 -10.54 -5.73
N VAL A 9 -8.46 -10.51 -6.05
CA VAL A 9 -7.41 -10.91 -5.10
C VAL A 9 -7.24 -9.78 -4.11
N ALA A 10 -7.23 -10.07 -2.81
CA ALA A 10 -7.17 -9.00 -1.83
C ALA A 10 -5.86 -8.19 -1.98
N GLY A 11 -6.01 -6.87 -2.20
CA GLY A 11 -4.91 -5.97 -2.55
C GLY A 11 -4.80 -5.61 -4.04
N ASP A 12 -5.49 -6.33 -4.94
CA ASP A 12 -5.43 -6.12 -6.40
C ASP A 12 -5.91 -4.74 -6.89
N LYS A 13 -6.72 -4.05 -6.08
CA LYS A 13 -7.21 -2.69 -6.32
C LYS A 13 -6.60 -1.65 -5.39
N THR A 14 -5.38 -1.90 -4.92
CA THR A 14 -4.62 -0.93 -4.11
C THR A 14 -3.30 -0.62 -4.81
N ILE A 15 -3.04 0.66 -5.06
CA ILE A 15 -1.76 1.17 -5.55
C ILE A 15 -1.00 1.69 -4.34
N CYS A 16 0.25 1.24 -4.17
CA CYS A 16 1.16 1.76 -3.16
C CYS A 16 1.84 3.02 -3.71
N LEU A 17 1.55 4.17 -3.13
CA LEU A 17 2.10 5.45 -3.56
C LEU A 17 3.30 5.81 -2.67
N PRO A 18 4.51 6.02 -3.22
CA PRO A 18 5.63 6.54 -2.47
C PRO A 18 5.31 7.94 -1.96
N ILE A 19 5.47 8.20 -0.66
CA ILE A 19 5.31 9.53 -0.07
C ILE A 19 6.70 10.04 0.32
N ALA A 20 7.16 11.10 -0.35
CA ALA A 20 8.49 11.65 -0.09
C ALA A 20 8.61 12.18 1.35
N GLU A 21 9.83 12.08 1.90
CA GLU A 21 10.13 12.64 3.22
C GLU A 21 9.88 14.16 3.25
N GLY A 22 9.33 14.64 4.36
CA GLY A 22 8.99 16.06 4.55
C GLY A 22 7.62 16.47 3.98
N ILE A 23 6.92 15.60 3.26
CA ILE A 23 5.54 15.84 2.86
C ILE A 23 4.60 15.58 4.04
N ASP A 24 3.82 16.60 4.40
CA ASP A 24 2.66 16.42 5.28
C ASP A 24 1.55 15.72 4.48
N TYR A 25 1.43 14.40 4.68
CA TYR A 25 0.41 13.60 3.99
C TYR A 25 -1.01 13.98 4.41
N GLU A 26 -1.25 14.38 5.66
CA GLU A 26 -2.60 14.73 6.12
C GLU A 26 -3.10 16.00 5.45
N GLN A 27 -2.21 16.97 5.23
CA GLN A 27 -2.54 18.16 4.44
C GLN A 27 -2.65 17.83 2.94
N LEU A 28 -1.67 17.11 2.38
CA LEU A 28 -1.65 16.76 0.96
C LEU A 28 -2.90 15.97 0.57
N VAL A 29 -3.32 15.03 1.41
CA VAL A 29 -4.46 14.17 1.09
C VAL A 29 -5.73 14.99 0.95
N GLU A 30 -5.96 16.05 1.74
CA GLU A 30 -7.16 16.90 1.65
C GLU A 30 -7.17 17.81 0.41
N ASP A 31 -6.03 18.35 0.02
CA ASP A 31 -5.92 19.24 -1.14
C ASP A 31 -6.03 18.44 -2.45
N ARG A 32 -7.01 18.78 -3.30
CA ARG A 32 -7.27 18.04 -4.53
C ARG A 32 -6.29 18.39 -5.64
N GLU A 33 -5.86 19.63 -5.72
CA GLU A 33 -5.00 20.12 -6.79
C GLU A 33 -3.56 19.70 -6.49
N ALA A 34 -3.08 19.96 -5.28
CA ALA A 34 -1.75 19.51 -4.84
C ALA A 34 -1.61 17.99 -4.94
N TYR A 35 -2.63 17.22 -4.55
CA TYR A 35 -2.58 15.76 -4.68
C TYR A 35 -2.55 15.30 -6.14
N ARG A 36 -3.23 16.00 -7.05
CA ARG A 36 -3.20 15.69 -8.49
C ARG A 36 -1.80 15.90 -9.05
N GLU A 37 -1.20 17.06 -8.77
CA GLU A 37 0.17 17.36 -9.19
C GLU A 37 1.16 16.34 -8.64
N TYR A 38 1.05 16.00 -7.36
CA TYR A 38 1.87 14.97 -6.75
C TYR A 38 1.67 13.61 -7.43
N LEU A 39 0.43 13.17 -7.63
CA LEU A 39 0.13 11.89 -8.26
C LEU A 39 0.63 11.83 -9.71
N ASP A 40 0.48 12.90 -10.47
CA ASP A 40 0.95 12.98 -11.86
C ASP A 40 2.49 12.90 -11.92
N SER A 41 3.20 13.52 -10.95
CA SER A 41 4.66 13.36 -10.80
C SER A 41 5.06 11.92 -10.49
N GLN A 42 4.29 11.21 -9.65
CA GLN A 42 4.55 9.82 -9.29
C GLN A 42 4.27 8.88 -10.47
N ILE A 43 3.23 9.15 -11.26
CA ILE A 43 2.94 8.41 -12.51
C ILE A 43 4.09 8.56 -13.50
N ALA A 44 4.64 9.77 -13.65
CA ALA A 44 5.77 10.02 -14.54
C ALA A 44 7.07 9.36 -14.03
N ALA A 45 7.33 9.40 -12.73
CA ALA A 45 8.55 8.86 -12.13
C ALA A 45 8.55 7.33 -11.99
N HIS A 46 7.36 6.75 -11.73
CA HIS A 46 7.19 5.33 -11.39
C HIS A 46 5.98 4.72 -12.12
N PRO A 47 5.95 4.70 -13.47
CA PRO A 47 4.83 4.17 -14.23
C PRO A 47 4.52 2.70 -13.91
N GLU A 48 5.52 1.92 -13.48
CA GLU A 48 5.39 0.50 -13.11
C GLU A 48 4.48 0.25 -11.90
N LEU A 49 4.23 1.27 -11.07
CA LEU A 49 3.33 1.15 -9.91
C LEU A 49 1.86 1.22 -10.31
N PHE A 50 1.56 1.69 -11.52
CA PHE A 50 0.22 1.96 -11.99
C PHE A 50 -0.22 0.89 -13.00
N PRO A 51 -1.52 0.58 -13.06
CA PRO A 51 -2.03 -0.34 -14.07
C PRO A 51 -1.90 0.25 -15.47
N GLU A 52 -1.71 -0.62 -16.47
CA GLU A 52 -1.72 -0.25 -17.89
C GLU A 52 -2.97 0.57 -18.23
N GLY A 53 -2.77 1.69 -18.94
CA GLY A 53 -3.84 2.62 -19.30
C GLY A 53 -4.06 3.76 -18.30
N ILE A 54 -3.24 3.90 -17.25
CA ILE A 54 -3.21 5.13 -16.42
C ILE A 54 -2.95 6.39 -17.25
N GLU A 55 -2.21 6.27 -18.35
CA GLU A 55 -1.90 7.34 -19.30
C GLU A 55 -3.15 7.92 -19.99
N GLN A 56 -4.25 7.15 -20.06
CA GLN A 56 -5.54 7.62 -20.57
C GLN A 56 -6.26 8.56 -19.57
N GLY A 57 -5.63 8.81 -18.43
CA GLY A 57 -6.12 9.67 -17.37
C GLY A 57 -6.97 8.95 -16.33
N TYR A 58 -7.20 9.65 -15.22
CA TYR A 58 -7.98 9.16 -14.09
C TYR A 58 -8.87 10.26 -13.51
N ARG A 59 -9.89 9.83 -12.79
CA ARG A 59 -10.79 10.72 -12.01
C ARG A 59 -10.66 10.39 -10.55
N PHE A 60 -10.67 11.40 -9.68
CA PHE A 60 -10.82 11.13 -8.25
C PHE A 60 -12.19 10.49 -7.97
N HIS A 61 -12.20 9.48 -7.11
CA HIS A 61 -13.34 8.63 -6.84
C HIS A 61 -13.61 8.54 -5.32
N GLY A 62 -13.56 9.70 -4.67
CA GLY A 62 -13.80 9.85 -3.24
C GLY A 62 -12.66 9.35 -2.36
N TRP A 63 -13.01 8.98 -1.14
CA TRP A 63 -12.09 8.73 -0.03
C TRP A 63 -12.37 7.39 0.64
N VAL A 64 -11.36 6.87 1.32
CA VAL A 64 -11.50 5.78 2.30
C VAL A 64 -10.65 6.11 3.51
N THR A 65 -11.24 6.04 4.69
CA THR A 65 -10.51 6.17 5.96
C THR A 65 -10.31 4.79 6.57
N SER A 66 -9.07 4.46 6.90
CA SER A 66 -8.77 3.22 7.62
C SER A 66 -9.19 3.35 9.08
N ALA A 67 -10.09 2.49 9.55
CA ALA A 67 -10.44 2.45 10.98
C ALA A 67 -9.29 1.94 11.87
N ARG A 68 -8.30 1.23 11.30
CA ARG A 68 -7.18 0.64 12.05
C ARG A 68 -6.06 1.62 12.33
N GLN A 69 -5.82 2.50 11.36
CA GLN A 69 -4.67 3.41 11.32
C GLN A 69 -5.11 4.88 11.34
N HIS A 70 -6.43 5.14 11.25
CA HIS A 70 -7.01 6.48 11.16
C HIS A 70 -6.52 7.34 9.98
N VAL A 71 -5.83 6.72 9.01
CA VAL A 71 -5.34 7.38 7.80
C VAL A 71 -6.45 7.48 6.75
N LYS A 72 -6.72 8.71 6.28
CA LYS A 72 -7.57 9.00 5.13
C LYS A 72 -6.77 8.81 3.85
N THR A 73 -7.38 8.17 2.84
CA THR A 73 -6.75 7.87 1.56
C THR A 73 -7.68 8.23 0.40
N ARG A 74 -7.10 8.64 -0.74
CA ARG A 74 -7.85 8.90 -1.97
C ARG A 74 -8.09 7.62 -2.76
N ARG A 75 -9.15 7.65 -3.58
CA ARG A 75 -9.39 6.65 -4.63
C ARG A 75 -9.35 7.32 -5.99
N ILE A 76 -8.90 6.57 -6.98
CA ILE A 76 -8.96 6.98 -8.38
C ILE A 76 -9.77 5.96 -9.17
N TYR A 77 -10.47 6.45 -10.18
CA TYR A 77 -11.17 5.65 -11.17
C TYR A 77 -10.50 5.85 -12.51
N LEU A 78 -10.13 4.74 -13.15
CA LEU A 78 -9.56 4.72 -14.50
C LEU A 78 -10.71 4.39 -15.47
N PRO A 79 -11.15 5.35 -16.30
CA PRO A 79 -12.25 5.14 -17.24
C PRO A 79 -11.96 4.04 -18.27
N GLY A 80 -10.72 3.98 -18.79
CA GLY A 80 -10.31 2.96 -19.76
C GLY A 80 -10.47 1.53 -19.23
N LEU A 81 -10.16 1.30 -17.95
CA LEU A 81 -10.27 0.00 -17.28
C LEU A 81 -11.61 -0.22 -16.57
N LYS A 82 -12.49 0.79 -16.55
CA LYS A 82 -13.73 0.82 -15.76
C LYS A 82 -13.57 0.37 -14.31
N THR A 83 -12.43 0.71 -13.70
CA THR A 83 -12.01 0.16 -12.41
C THR A 83 -11.54 1.26 -11.47
N ALA A 84 -11.91 1.16 -10.20
CA ALA A 84 -11.42 2.03 -9.13
C ALA A 84 -10.28 1.38 -8.36
N TYR A 85 -9.29 2.18 -8.00
CA TYR A 85 -8.13 1.82 -7.19
C TYR A 85 -8.06 2.72 -5.95
N GLN A 86 -7.64 2.17 -4.82
CA GLN A 86 -7.26 2.92 -3.63
C GLN A 86 -5.79 3.29 -3.70
N LEU A 87 -5.47 4.54 -3.34
CA LEU A 87 -4.10 5.02 -3.24
C LEU A 87 -3.66 4.92 -1.78
N ARG A 88 -2.92 3.86 -1.45
CA ARG A 88 -2.34 3.65 -0.13
C ARG A 88 -0.95 4.29 -0.07
N PRO A 89 -0.64 5.12 0.93
CA PRO A 89 0.72 5.60 1.12
C PRO A 89 1.67 4.47 1.56
N ASP A 90 2.91 4.53 1.11
CA ASP A 90 3.98 3.56 1.40
C ASP A 90 4.33 3.41 2.88
N PHE A 91 4.16 4.47 3.69
CA PHE A 91 4.39 4.42 5.14
C PHE A 91 3.38 3.56 5.91
N VAL A 92 2.38 2.96 5.25
CA VAL A 92 1.44 2.01 5.85
C VAL A 92 1.55 0.64 5.19
N THR A 93 1.67 -0.43 5.97
CA THR A 93 1.75 -1.81 5.47
C THR A 93 0.48 -2.26 4.70
N PRO A 94 0.56 -3.35 3.90
CA PRO A 94 -0.61 -3.93 3.24
C PRO A 94 -1.78 -4.19 4.20
N TYR A 95 -3.01 -4.09 3.67
CA TYR A 95 -4.25 -4.16 4.45
C TYR A 95 -4.42 -3.07 5.52
N MET A 96 -3.63 -1.99 5.44
CA MET A 96 -3.62 -0.92 6.43
C MET A 96 -3.41 -1.48 7.85
N SER A 97 -2.53 -2.49 7.98
CA SER A 97 -2.41 -3.28 9.22
C SER A 97 -1.71 -2.49 10.31
N GLU A 98 -0.53 -1.96 10.00
CA GLU A 98 0.29 -1.04 10.81
C GLU A 98 1.09 -0.07 9.95
N THR A 99 1.67 0.97 10.55
CA THR A 99 2.67 1.81 9.88
C THR A 99 3.96 1.03 9.63
N ALA A 100 4.69 1.40 8.59
CA ALA A 100 5.98 0.78 8.25
C ALA A 100 6.99 0.92 9.39
N GLU A 101 6.97 2.05 10.10
CA GLU A 101 7.84 2.31 11.25
C GLU A 101 7.58 1.32 12.40
N VAL A 102 6.32 1.17 12.82
CA VAL A 102 5.95 0.27 13.93
C VAL A 102 6.13 -1.19 13.52
N ALA A 103 5.78 -1.55 12.29
CA ALA A 103 6.03 -2.88 11.76
C ALA A 103 7.53 -3.21 11.74
N GLY A 104 8.39 -2.24 11.38
CA GLY A 104 9.84 -2.37 11.44
C GLY A 104 10.36 -2.67 12.84
N LYS A 105 9.84 -1.98 13.86
CA LYS A 105 10.17 -2.25 15.28
C LYS A 105 9.76 -3.67 15.69
N ALA A 106 8.55 -4.11 15.32
CA ALA A 106 8.08 -5.47 15.61
C ALA A 106 8.97 -6.53 14.95
N LEU A 107 9.38 -6.32 13.69
CA LEU A 107 10.29 -7.22 12.99
C LEU A 107 11.68 -7.25 13.61
N TYR A 108 12.19 -6.10 14.07
CA TYR A 108 13.45 -6.01 14.79
C TYR A 108 13.41 -6.83 16.08
N LEU A 109 12.40 -6.64 16.92
CA LEU A 109 12.20 -7.44 18.14
C LEU A 109 12.10 -8.94 17.82
N ARG A 110 11.36 -9.28 16.76
CA ARG A 110 11.22 -10.68 16.33
C ARG A 110 12.55 -11.28 15.89
N LYS A 111 13.38 -10.53 15.16
CA LYS A 111 14.74 -10.93 14.77
C LYS A 111 15.62 -11.23 15.98
N HIS A 112 15.42 -10.52 17.09
CA HIS A 112 16.13 -10.73 18.36
C HIS A 112 15.52 -11.80 19.27
N GLY A 113 14.57 -12.60 18.76
CA GLY A 113 14.04 -13.77 19.46
C GLY A 113 12.87 -13.49 20.40
N ILE A 114 12.38 -12.24 20.47
CA ILE A 114 11.21 -11.91 21.29
C ILE A 114 9.96 -12.64 20.76
N SER A 115 9.15 -13.16 21.69
CA SER A 115 7.87 -13.80 21.40
C SER A 115 6.84 -12.76 20.92
N TYR A 116 5.78 -13.20 20.23
CA TYR A 116 4.73 -12.27 19.81
C TYR A 116 3.97 -11.66 21.00
N ASP A 117 3.86 -12.38 22.12
CA ASP A 117 3.36 -11.86 23.39
C ASP A 117 4.28 -10.76 23.96
N GLY A 118 5.61 -10.98 23.94
CA GLY A 118 6.57 -9.95 24.33
C GLY A 118 6.53 -8.72 23.43
N ILE A 119 6.29 -8.89 22.13
CA ILE A 119 6.08 -7.76 21.20
C ILE A 119 4.77 -7.05 21.55
N ALA A 120 3.70 -7.78 21.87
CA ALA A 120 2.43 -7.19 22.31
C ALA A 120 2.59 -6.39 23.61
N TYR A 121 3.40 -6.88 24.54
CA TYR A 121 3.74 -6.17 25.76
C TYR A 121 4.45 -4.84 25.49
N VAL A 122 5.39 -4.80 24.55
CA VAL A 122 6.19 -3.59 24.24
C VAL A 122 5.47 -2.60 23.33
N LEU A 123 4.81 -3.09 22.28
CA LEU A 123 4.22 -2.27 21.20
C LEU A 123 2.69 -2.18 21.28
N GLY A 124 2.06 -2.83 22.26
CA GLY A 124 0.61 -2.92 22.39
C GLY A 124 -0.01 -3.92 21.41
N ARG A 125 -1.33 -3.80 21.16
CA ARG A 125 -2.14 -4.75 20.35
C ARG A 125 -2.10 -6.19 20.92
N SER A 126 -2.68 -7.13 20.19
CA SER A 126 -2.69 -8.54 20.58
C SER A 126 -1.53 -9.31 19.96
N GLU A 127 -1.13 -10.40 20.61
CA GLU A 127 -0.16 -11.36 20.07
C GLU A 127 -0.51 -11.78 18.62
N MET A 128 -1.79 -12.12 18.40
CA MET A 128 -2.31 -12.53 17.10
C MET A 128 -2.22 -11.45 16.03
N HIS A 129 -2.27 -10.17 16.41
CA HIS A 129 -2.06 -9.08 15.47
C HIS A 129 -0.62 -9.11 14.95
N TRP A 130 0.38 -9.19 15.84
CA TRP A 130 1.81 -9.22 15.45
C TRP A 130 2.19 -10.46 14.66
N TYR A 131 1.66 -11.62 15.05
CA TYR A 131 1.80 -12.86 14.28
C TYR A 131 1.33 -12.64 12.83
N ARG A 132 0.10 -12.15 12.65
CA ARG A 132 -0.47 -11.93 11.30
C ARG A 132 0.29 -10.89 10.50
N LEU A 133 0.72 -9.79 11.14
CA LEU A 133 1.49 -8.74 10.48
C LEU A 133 2.79 -9.31 9.92
N CYS A 134 3.60 -9.99 10.75
CA CYS A 134 4.87 -10.56 10.32
C CYS A 134 4.68 -11.60 9.21
N GLN A 135 3.68 -12.49 9.34
CA GLN A 135 3.37 -13.48 8.30
C GLN A 135 2.89 -12.83 6.99
N SER A 136 2.20 -11.69 7.05
CA SER A 136 1.70 -11.01 5.85
C SER A 136 2.81 -10.43 4.99
N LEU A 137 3.89 -9.93 5.62
CA LEU A 137 5.02 -9.32 4.91
C LEU A 137 5.83 -10.37 4.12
N GLY A 138 5.93 -11.60 4.65
CA GLY A 138 6.57 -12.71 3.93
C GLY A 138 5.84 -13.17 2.66
N ARG A 139 4.64 -12.65 2.38
CA ARG A 139 3.89 -12.95 1.14
C ARG A 139 4.28 -12.06 -0.03
N ALA A 140 4.98 -10.96 0.22
CA ALA A 140 5.44 -10.09 -0.85
C ALA A 140 6.59 -10.76 -1.61
N SER A 141 6.56 -10.72 -2.94
CA SER A 141 7.67 -11.20 -3.77
C SER A 141 8.84 -10.25 -3.64
N ILE A 142 9.98 -10.73 -3.11
CA ILE A 142 11.22 -9.94 -3.00
C ILE A 142 11.74 -9.59 -4.40
N VAL A 143 11.78 -10.57 -5.31
CA VAL A 143 12.26 -10.38 -6.69
C VAL A 143 11.35 -9.42 -7.44
N GLY A 144 10.02 -9.59 -7.31
CA GLY A 144 9.04 -8.73 -7.94
C GLY A 144 8.98 -7.31 -7.37
N SER A 145 9.57 -7.06 -6.20
CA SER A 145 9.67 -5.72 -5.61
C SER A 145 11.02 -5.04 -5.85
N THR A 146 12.08 -5.77 -6.23
CA THR A 146 13.42 -5.20 -6.48
C THR A 146 13.71 -4.97 -7.95
N LEU A 147 13.14 -5.77 -8.86
CA LEU A 147 13.42 -5.67 -10.28
C LEU A 147 12.26 -5.00 -11.03
N LYS A 148 12.54 -3.81 -11.58
CA LYS A 148 11.56 -2.99 -12.31
C LYS A 148 11.38 -3.42 -13.77
N THR A 149 12.36 -4.14 -14.31
CA THR A 149 12.36 -4.58 -15.71
C THR A 149 12.74 -6.05 -15.79
N GLU A 150 12.11 -6.76 -16.71
CA GLU A 150 12.36 -8.19 -16.95
C GLU A 150 13.83 -8.44 -17.37
N ALA A 151 14.43 -7.49 -18.07
CA ALA A 151 15.84 -7.55 -18.48
C ALA A 151 16.83 -7.57 -17.31
N ALA A 152 16.42 -7.15 -16.10
CA ALA A 152 17.24 -7.17 -14.91
C ALA A 152 17.08 -8.46 -14.07
N LEU A 153 16.28 -9.43 -14.54
CA LEU A 153 16.16 -10.73 -13.89
C LEU A 153 17.49 -11.48 -13.89
N PRO A 154 17.88 -12.12 -12.77
CA PRO A 154 19.02 -13.01 -12.77
C PRO A 154 18.78 -14.15 -13.78
N PRO A 155 19.84 -14.62 -14.47
CA PRO A 155 19.72 -15.76 -15.37
C PRO A 155 19.19 -16.98 -14.61
N ILE A 156 18.30 -17.73 -15.25
CA ILE A 156 17.68 -18.95 -14.74
C ILE A 156 18.64 -20.13 -14.87
#